data_AF-A0A7C5WZ92-F1
#
_entry.id   AF-A0A7C5WZ92-F1
#
_cell.length_a   1.000
_cell.length_b   1.000
_cell.length_c   1.000
_cell.angle_alpha   90.00
_cell.angle_beta   90.00
_cell.angle_gamma   90.00
#
_symmetry.space_group_name_H-M   'P 1'
#
loop_
_entity.id
_entity.type
_entity.pdbx_description
1 polymer ?
#
loop_
_entity_poly.entity_id
_entity_poly.type
_entity_poly.pdbx_seq_one_letter_code
_entity_poly.pdbx_strand_id
1 'polypeptide(L)'
;MVKIMNIVEAFKLISILNSILDLVNILDLQGLEKDVLKATVEHGVTAYDASYIVFARKHGLTVTEDRELKNKALEIVRTVCLNELIRYG
;
A
#
# COMPACT_ATOMS: atom_id res chain seq x y z
N MET A 1 -19.80 6.12 16.68
CA MET A 1 -20.72 7.06 15.98
C MET A 1 -20.67 6.75 14.50
N VAL A 2 -21.77 6.31 13.90
CA VAL A 2 -21.86 6.22 12.44
C VAL A 2 -22.15 7.62 11.92
N LYS A 3 -21.23 8.20 11.14
CA LYS A 3 -21.53 9.42 10.38
C LYS A 3 -22.38 9.02 9.19
N ILE A 4 -23.60 9.54 9.14
CA ILE A 4 -24.48 9.38 7.98
C ILE A 4 -24.00 10.36 6.92
N MET A 5 -23.65 9.83 5.75
CA MET A 5 -23.22 10.60 4.58
C MET A 5 -24.38 10.68 3.60
N ASN A 6 -24.66 11.87 3.08
CA ASN A 6 -25.67 12.00 2.04
C ASN A 6 -25.08 11.62 0.67
N ILE A 7 -25.95 11.34 -0.31
CA ILE A 7 -25.52 10.87 -1.62
C ILE A 7 -24.63 11.88 -2.37
N VAL A 8 -24.84 13.20 -2.17
CA VAL A 8 -24.02 14.25 -2.80
C VAL A 8 -22.60 14.24 -2.21
N GLU A 9 -22.45 14.08 -0.90
CA GLU A 9 -21.16 13.92 -0.25
C GLU A 9 -20.44 12.64 -0.70
N ALA A 10 -21.18 11.54 -0.86
CA ALA A 10 -20.64 10.28 -1.36
C ALA A 10 -20.09 10.42 -2.78
N PHE A 11 -20.82 11.08 -3.68
CA PHE A 11 -20.33 11.34 -5.04
C PHE A 11 -19.10 12.25 -5.05
N LYS A 12 -19.05 13.28 -4.20
CA LYS A 12 -17.84 14.11 -4.05
C LYS A 12 -16.64 13.28 -3.58
N LEU A 13 -16.85 12.40 -2.60
CA LEU A 13 -15.78 11.53 -2.09
C LEU A 13 -15.25 10.59 -3.18
N ILE A 14 -16.14 9.95 -3.94
CA ILE A 14 -15.74 9.08 -5.05
C ILE A 14 -14.97 9.87 -6.12
N SER A 15 -15.41 11.09 -6.44
CA SER A 15 -14.68 11.94 -7.39
C SER A 15 -13.27 12.26 -6.91
N ILE A 16 -13.09 12.57 -5.62
CA ILE A 16 -11.76 12.83 -5.05
C ILE A 16 -10.90 11.57 -5.08
N LEU A 17 -11.48 10.41 -4.72
CA LEU A 17 -10.77 9.14 -4.75
C LEU A 17 -10.27 8.81 -6.17
N ASN A 18 -11.12 8.99 -7.18
CA ASN A 18 -10.73 8.77 -8.58
C ASN A 18 -9.60 9.71 -8.99
N SER A 19 -9.69 11.00 -8.67
CA SER A 19 -8.60 11.95 -8.96
C SER A 19 -7.28 11.58 -8.29
N ILE A 20 -7.31 10.94 -7.11
CA ILE A 20 -6.08 10.45 -6.45
C ILE A 20 -5.56 9.21 -7.17
N LEU A 21 -6.43 8.28 -7.56
CA LEU A 21 -6.05 7.07 -8.28
C LEU A 21 -5.47 7.39 -9.67
N ASP A 22 -5.91 8.47 -10.30
CA ASP A 22 -5.35 8.94 -11.58
C ASP A 22 -3.89 9.46 -11.46
N LEU A 23 -3.44 9.78 -10.24
CA LEU A 23 -2.07 10.26 -9.98
C LEU A 23 -1.06 9.13 -9.74
N VAL A 24 -1.52 7.88 -9.57
CA VAL A 24 -0.64 6.75 -9.25
C VAL A 24 -0.48 5.81 -10.44
N ASN A 25 0.71 5.23 -10.56
CA ASN A 25 0.92 4.14 -11.51
C ASN A 25 0.39 2.83 -10.91
N ILE A 26 -0.51 2.16 -11.62
CA ILE A 26 -0.98 0.82 -11.25
C ILE A 26 0.09 -0.20 -11.68
N LEU A 27 0.62 -0.94 -10.72
CA LEU A 27 1.62 -1.98 -10.96
C LEU A 27 0.93 -3.33 -11.16
N ASP A 28 1.40 -4.11 -12.13
CA ASP A 28 0.87 -5.43 -12.44
C ASP A 28 1.71 -6.54 -11.82
N LEU A 29 1.06 -7.42 -11.05
CA LEU A 29 1.68 -8.57 -10.37
C LEU A 29 1.89 -9.76 -11.29
N GLN A 30 1.35 -9.75 -12.51
CA GLN A 30 1.47 -10.87 -13.42
C GLN A 30 2.94 -11.28 -13.63
N GLY A 31 3.23 -12.56 -13.39
CA GLY A 31 4.58 -13.12 -13.49
C GLY A 31 5.42 -13.03 -12.21
N LEU A 32 4.91 -12.43 -11.13
CA LEU A 32 5.57 -12.34 -9.81
C LEU A 32 4.95 -13.28 -8.76
N GLU A 33 4.05 -14.18 -9.15
CA GLU A 33 3.29 -15.02 -8.23
C GLU A 33 4.21 -15.90 -7.36
N LYS A 34 5.30 -16.40 -7.95
CA LYS A 34 6.32 -17.18 -7.23
C LYS A 34 7.05 -16.33 -6.18
N ASP A 35 7.38 -15.09 -6.52
CA ASP A 35 8.09 -14.18 -5.61
C ASP A 35 7.18 -13.78 -4.43
N VAL A 36 5.90 -13.55 -4.71
CA VAL A 36 4.89 -13.25 -3.69
C VAL A 36 4.70 -14.45 -2.76
N LEU A 37 4.56 -15.66 -3.31
CA LEU A 37 4.44 -16.87 -2.50
C LEU A 37 5.69 -17.11 -1.65
N LYS A 38 6.89 -16.91 -2.21
CA LYS A 38 8.15 -17.02 -1.49
C LYS A 38 8.20 -16.03 -0.32
N ALA A 39 7.87 -14.76 -0.57
CA ALA A 39 7.85 -13.73 0.48
C ALA A 39 6.83 -14.02 1.59
N THR A 40 5.67 -14.60 1.24
CA THR A 40 4.64 -15.05 2.20
C THR A 40 5.24 -16.07 3.18
N VAL A 41 5.93 -17.09 2.66
CA VAL A 41 6.54 -18.15 3.47
C VAL A 41 7.72 -17.63 4.28
N GLU A 42 8.58 -16.81 3.68
CA GLU A 42 9.80 -16.29 4.33
C GLU A 42 9.49 -15.33 5.48
N HIS A 43 8.41 -14.55 5.39
CA HIS A 43 8.14 -13.45 6.32
C HIS A 43 6.87 -13.62 7.16
N GLY A 44 6.12 -14.72 6.98
CA GLY A 44 4.89 -14.96 7.74
C GLY A 44 3.85 -13.85 7.55
N VAL A 45 3.73 -13.36 6.31
CA VAL A 45 2.77 -12.32 5.90
C VAL A 45 1.68 -12.92 5.02
N THR A 46 0.59 -12.17 4.81
CA THR A 46 -0.42 -12.57 3.82
C THR A 46 0.14 -12.41 2.40
N ALA A 47 -0.45 -13.10 1.41
CA ALA A 47 -0.10 -12.90 0.01
C ALA A 47 -0.32 -11.45 -0.45
N TYR A 48 -1.32 -10.77 0.14
CA TYR A 48 -1.58 -9.35 -0.09
C TYR A 48 -0.41 -8.48 0.37
N ASP A 49 0.00 -8.62 1.62
CA ASP A 49 1.15 -7.90 2.20
C ASP A 49 2.47 -8.21 1.48
N ALA A 50 2.69 -9.48 1.14
CA ALA A 50 3.84 -9.91 0.35
C ALA A 50 3.89 -9.22 -1.01
N SER A 51 2.75 -8.98 -1.66
CA SER A 51 2.70 -8.28 -2.95
C SER A 51 3.23 -6.84 -2.86
N TYR A 52 2.92 -6.12 -1.79
CA TYR A 52 3.50 -4.79 -1.53
C TYR A 52 5.00 -4.88 -1.27
N ILE A 53 5.45 -5.84 -0.47
CA ILE A 53 6.89 -6.03 -0.17
C ILE A 53 7.68 -6.36 -1.44
N VAL A 54 7.17 -7.23 -2.31
CA VAL A 54 7.82 -7.62 -3.57
C VAL A 54 8.01 -6.41 -4.49
N PHE A 55 7.01 -5.54 -4.63
CA PHE A 55 7.17 -4.31 -5.40
C PHE A 55 8.07 -3.30 -4.71
N ALA A 56 7.89 -3.11 -3.41
CA ALA A 56 8.68 -2.17 -2.63
C ALA A 56 10.18 -2.47 -2.74
N ARG A 57 10.58 -3.75 -2.71
CA ARG A 57 11.97 -4.18 -2.95
C ARG A 57 12.51 -3.67 -4.29
N LYS A 58 11.70 -3.68 -5.34
CA LYS A 58 12.10 -3.20 -6.69
C LYS A 58 12.20 -1.68 -6.76
N HIS A 59 11.44 -0.95 -5.96
CA HIS A 59 11.35 0.52 -6.01
C HIS A 59 12.04 1.25 -4.84
N GLY A 60 12.51 0.52 -3.83
CA GLY A 60 13.29 1.04 -2.70
C GLY A 60 12.49 1.66 -1.55
N LEU A 61 11.16 1.72 -1.63
CA LEU A 61 10.29 2.31 -0.61
C LEU A 61 8.90 1.67 -0.64
N THR A 62 8.28 1.52 0.53
CA THR A 62 6.82 1.34 0.65
C THR A 62 6.21 2.37 1.61
N VAL A 63 5.00 2.81 1.29
CA VAL A 63 4.22 3.73 2.12
C VAL A 63 2.99 2.98 2.61
N THR A 64 2.82 2.86 3.93
CA THR A 64 1.67 2.18 4.52
C THR A 64 1.28 2.78 5.87
N GLU A 65 -0.02 2.84 6.12
CA GLU A 65 -0.59 3.16 7.43
C GLU A 65 -0.86 1.89 8.27
N ASP A 66 -0.73 0.71 7.66
CA ASP A 66 -0.80 -0.56 8.37
C ASP A 66 0.49 -0.78 9.17
N ARG A 67 0.34 -0.80 10.50
CA ARG A 67 1.47 -0.95 11.43
C ARG A 67 2.10 -2.34 11.37
N GLU A 68 1.30 -3.38 11.13
CA GLU A 68 1.81 -4.75 11.05
C GLU A 68 2.63 -4.92 9.78
N LEU A 69 2.10 -4.48 8.63
CA LEU A 69 2.85 -4.49 7.37
C LEU A 69 4.11 -3.63 7.47
N LYS A 70 4.03 -2.45 8.09
CA LYS A 70 5.19 -1.58 8.31
C LYS A 70 6.30 -2.30 9.06
N ASN A 71 5.98 -2.93 10.19
CA ASN A 71 6.99 -3.62 11.01
C ASN A 71 7.63 -4.79 10.26
N LYS A 72 6.84 -5.59 9.54
CA LYS A 72 7.36 -6.74 8.77
C LYS A 72 8.16 -6.31 7.53
N ALA A 73 7.78 -5.20 6.89
CA ALA A 73 8.47 -4.68 5.71
C ALA A 73 9.74 -3.88 6.04
N LEU A 74 9.85 -3.27 7.23
CA LEU A 74 11.00 -2.45 7.64
C LEU A 74 12.33 -3.21 7.59
N GLU A 75 12.34 -4.52 7.86
CA GLU A 75 13.53 -5.36 7.79
C GLU A 75 14.02 -5.61 6.35
N ILE A 76 13.20 -5.22 5.37
CA ILE A 76 13.34 -5.62 3.97
C ILE A 76 13.53 -4.41 3.07
N VAL A 77 12.73 -3.36 3.29
CA VAL A 77 12.68 -2.16 2.48
C VAL A 77 12.38 -0.96 3.37
N ARG A 78 12.88 0.21 2.99
CA ARG A 78 12.50 1.45 3.65
C ARG A 78 10.98 1.55 3.66
N THR A 79 10.41 1.75 4.85
CA THR A 79 8.97 1.83 5.02
C THR A 79 8.61 3.07 5.83
N VAL A 80 7.64 3.83 5.36
CA VAL A 80 7.17 5.08 5.98
C VAL A 80 5.65 5.14 6.02
N CYS A 81 5.07 5.93 6.92
CA CYS A 81 3.67 6.36 6.79
C CYS A 81 3.60 7.72 6.09
N LEU A 82 2.40 8.15 5.68
CA LEU A 82 2.19 9.39 4.94
C LEU A 82 2.71 10.61 5.71
N ASN A 83 2.44 10.68 7.01
CA ASN A 83 2.92 11.77 7.87
C ASN A 83 4.44 11.83 7.98
N GLU A 84 5.11 10.69 7.87
CA GLU A 84 6.59 10.63 7.81
C GLU A 84 7.07 11.07 6.43
N LEU A 85 6.41 10.61 5.36
CA LEU A 85 6.76 10.94 3.98
C LEU A 85 6.71 12.44 3.70
N ILE A 86 5.65 13.13 4.14
CA ILE A 86 5.47 14.58 3.93
C ILE A 86 6.59 15.39 4.60
N ARG A 87 7.24 14.86 5.64
CA ARG A 87 8.36 15.53 6.32
C ARG A 87 9.69 15.39 5.58
N TYR A 88 9.78 14.52 4.57
CA TYR A 88 10.95 14.37 3.70
C TYR A 88 10.89 15.24 2.44
N GLY A 89 9.74 15.84 2.14
CA GLY A 89 9.49 16.67 0.95
C GLY A 89 9.67 18.15 1.21
#